data_AF-A0AAE3HFF5-F1
#
_entry.id   AF-A0AAE3HFF5-F1
#
_cell.length_a   1.000
_cell.length_b   1.000
_cell.length_c   1.000
_cell.angle_alpha   90.00
_cell.angle_beta   90.00
_cell.angle_gamma   90.00
#
_symmetry.space_group_name_H-M   'P 1'
#
loop_
_entity.id
_entity.type
_entity.pdbx_description
1 polymer ?
#
loop_
_entity_poly.entity_id
_entity_poly.type
_entity_poly.pdbx_seq_one_letter_code
_entity_poly.pdbx_strand_id
1 'polypeptide(L)' 'MYLNEWNPEKYSYTGRSVKGKIIYITDYKQKDNYVVFGFDFIKYISTK' A
#
# COMPACT_ATOMS: atom_id res chain seq x y z
N MET A 1 5.73 -4.03 3.04
CA MET A 1 4.68 -4.26 2.04
C MET A 1 5.03 -3.50 0.76
N TYR A 2 4.78 -4.10 -0.39
CA TYR A 2 4.89 -3.44 -1.69
C TYR A 2 3.48 -3.18 -2.21
N LEU A 3 3.15 -1.91 -2.46
CA LEU A 3 1.87 -1.49 -3.03
C LEU A 3 2.11 -1.11 -4.48
N ASN A 4 1.52 -1.86 -5.40
CA ASN A 4 1.62 -1.60 -6.84
C ASN A 4 0.40 -0.79 -7.27
N GLU A 5 0.63 0.27 -8.03
CA GLU A 5 -0.47 1.08 -8.53
C GLU A 5 -1.20 0.37 -9.68
N TRP A 6 -2.52 0.23 -9.52
CA TRP A 6 -3.41 -0.35 -10.52
C TRP A 6 -4.12 0.75 -11.32
N ASN A 7 -4.10 0.64 -12.65
CA ASN A 7 -4.91 1.48 -13.54
C ASN A 7 -6.15 0.68 -14.01
N PRO A 8 -7.37 1.09 -13.59
CA PRO A 8 -8.58 0.37 -13.96
C PRO A 8 -8.98 0.56 -15.42
N GLU A 9 -8.68 1.70 -16.04
CA GLU A 9 -9.02 1.98 -17.45
C GLU A 9 -8.19 1.11 -18.40
N LYS A 10 -6.92 0.90 -18.06
CA LYS A 10 -6.00 0.05 -18.84
C LYS A 10 -5.96 -1.40 -18.38
N TYR A 11 -6.73 -1.73 -17.34
CA TYR A 11 -6.77 -3.04 -16.70
C TYR A 11 -5.37 -3.64 -16.46
N SER A 12 -4.43 -2.80 -15.99
CA SER A 12 -3.02 -3.16 -15.84
C SER A 12 -2.32 -2.35 -14.76
N TYR A 13 -1.20 -2.87 -14.25
CA TYR A 13 -0.31 -2.13 -13.36
C TYR A 13 0.47 -1.06 -14.14
N THR A 14 0.65 0.12 -13.53
CA THR A 14 1.35 1.24 -14.19
C THR A 14 2.87 1.11 -14.18
N GLY A 15 3.41 0.15 -13.42
CA GLY A 15 4.84 0.04 -13.11
C GLY A 15 5.29 0.89 -11.92
N ARG A 16 4.45 1.81 -11.43
CA ARG A 16 4.74 2.56 -10.19
C ARG A 16 4.43 1.69 -8.97
N SER A 17 5.30 1.78 -7.97
CA SER A 17 5.12 1.10 -6.69
C SER A 17 5.65 1.94 -5.52
N VAL A 18 5.12 1.68 -4.33
CA VAL A 18 5.64 2.23 -3.08
C VAL A 18 5.94 1.12 -2.09
N LYS A 19 7.06 1.25 -1.38
CA LYS A 19 7.45 0.35 -0.28
C LYS A 19 7.07 1.00 1.06
N GLY A 20 6.15 0.36 1.77
CA GLY A 20 5.74 0.78 3.12
C GLY A 20 6.18 -0.24 4.17
N LYS A 21 6.72 0.24 5.30
CA LYS A 21 6.89 -0.56 6.51
C LYS A 21 5.60 -0.44 7.33
N ILE A 22 5.01 -1.58 7.72
CA ILE A 22 3.88 -1.57 8.65
C ILE A 22 4.43 -1.26 10.04
N ILE A 23 3.94 -0.19 10.67
CA ILE A 23 4.38 0.26 12.00
C ILE A 23 3.30 0.09 13.07
N TYR A 24 2.06 -0.14 12.65
CA TYR A 24 0.91 -0.32 13.54
C TYR A 24 -0.14 -1.20 12.86
N ILE A 25 -0.81 -2.04 13.65
CA ILE A 25 -1.89 -2.92 13.20
C ILE A 25 -2.99 -2.89 14.26
N THR A 26 -4.25 -2.72 13.85
CA THR A 26 -5.40 -2.83 14.76
C THR A 26 -6.63 -3.37 14.04
N ASP A 27 -7.48 -4.10 14.76
CA ASP A 27 -8.80 -4.56 14.35
C ASP A 27 -9.94 -3.76 15.03
N TYR A 28 -9.63 -2.71 15.79
CA TYR A 28 -10.62 -1.97 16.56
C TYR A 28 -11.76 -1.45 15.68
N LYS A 29 -12.99 -1.89 16.01
CA LYS A 29 -14.24 -1.57 15.29
C LYS A 29 -14.23 -1.94 13.79
N GLN A 30 -13.33 -2.82 13.36
CA GLN A 30 -13.37 -3.38 12.02
C GLN A 30 -14.38 -4.53 11.95
N LYS A 31 -14.81 -4.88 10.73
CA LYS A 31 -15.61 -6.10 10.50
C LYS A 31 -14.74 -7.32 10.79
N ASP A 32 -15.38 -8.47 11.03
CA ASP A 32 -14.68 -9.74 11.23
C ASP A 32 -13.67 -10.00 10.11
N ASN A 33 -12.44 -10.32 10.50
CA ASN A 33 -11.29 -10.58 9.63
C ASN A 33 -10.73 -9.36 8.86
N TYR A 34 -11.03 -8.13 9.32
CA TYR A 34 -10.40 -6.90 8.79
C TYR A 34 -9.47 -6.27 9.82
N VAL A 35 -8.39 -5.65 9.31
CA VAL A 35 -7.43 -4.88 10.11
C VAL A 35 -7.08 -3.58 9.39
N VAL A 36 -6.70 -2.57 10.17
CA VAL A 36 -6.12 -1.31 9.70
C VAL A 36 -4.62 -1.38 9.90
N PHE A 37 -3.87 -1.05 8.84
CA PHE A 37 -2.42 -0.92 8.87
C PHE A 37 -2.02 0.56 8.93
N GLY A 38 -1.15 0.91 9.87
CA GLY A 38 -0.37 2.14 9.82
C GLY A 38 0.93 1.90 9.05
N PHE A 39 1.21 2.75 8.07
CA PHE A 39 2.42 2.66 7.24
C PHE A 39 3.38 3.81 7.51
N ASP A 40 4.67 3.47 7.58
CA ASP A 40 5.77 4.40 7.36
C ASP A 40 6.30 4.17 5.94
N PHE A 41 6.13 5.15 5.06
CA PHE A 41 6.51 5.04 3.66
C PHE A 41 7.94 5.49 3.44
N ILE A 42 8.75 4.59 2.90
CA ILE A 42 10.08 4.95 2.42
C ILE A 42 9.87 5.59 1.05
N LYS A 43 10.01 6.93 0.96
CA LYS A 43 10.01 7.63 -0.33
C LYS A 43 11.22 7.17 -1.15
N TYR A 44 10.99 6.27 -2.09
CA TYR A 44 11.92 6.08 -3.19
C TYR A 44 11.54 7.09 -4.28
N ILE A 45 12.41 8.09 -4.48
CA ILE A 45 12.37 8.95 -5.67
C ILE A 45 12.80 8.03 -6.82
N SER A 46 11.90 7.69 -7.74
CA SER A 46 12.30 7.05 -8.99
C SER A 46 13.16 8.04 -9.77
N THR A 47 14.47 7.80 -9.82
CA THR A 47 15.33 8.38 -10.85
C THR A 47 14.81 7.93 -12.22
N LYS A 48 14.82 8.89 -13.15
CA LYS A 48 14.42 8.77 -14.55
C LYS A 48 14.95 7.51 -15.22
#